data_AF-A0A445EKS1-F1
#
_entry.id   AF-A0A445EKS1-F1
#
_cell.length_a   1.000
_cell.length_b   1.000
_cell.length_c   1.000
_cell.angle_alpha   90.00
_cell.angle_beta   90.00
_cell.angle_gamma   90.00
#
_symmetry.space_group_name_H-M   'P 1'
#
loop_
_entity.id
_entity.type
_entity.pdbx_description
1 polymer ?
#
loop_
_entity_poly.entity_id
_entity_poly.type
_entity_poly.pdbx_seq_one_letter_code
_entity_poly.pdbx_strand_id
1 'polypeptide(L)' 'MPSGLEFAVNLHLQHCDCGEFQVDRIPCRHVFACCANQRLDWKQYVHEVYTMGEI' A
#
# COMPACT_ATOMS: atom_id res chain seq x y z
N MET A 1 -1.06 -18.31 -19.71
CA MET A 1 -0.81 -16.85 -19.70
C MET A 1 -1.78 -16.26 -18.69
N PRO A 2 -1.39 -15.92 -17.45
CA PRO A 2 -2.31 -15.19 -16.59
C PRO A 2 -2.46 -13.79 -17.18
N SER A 3 -3.61 -13.55 -17.82
CA SER A 3 -4.02 -12.27 -18.40
C SER A 3 -4.55 -11.31 -17.31
N GLY A 4 -3.90 -11.29 -16.15
CA GLY A 4 -4.21 -10.39 -15.05
C GLY A 4 -2.89 -9.88 -14.49
N LEU A 5 -2.68 -8.57 -14.47
CA LEU A 5 -1.53 -7.98 -13.79
C LEU A 5 -1.65 -8.30 -12.29
N GLU A 6 -0.96 -9.34 -11.86
CA GLU A 6 -0.76 -9.64 -10.44
C GLU A 6 0.37 -8.73 -9.95
N PHE A 7 0.01 -7.70 -9.16
CA PHE A 7 1.01 -6.81 -8.56
C PHE A 7 1.52 -7.39 -7.25
N ALA A 8 2.83 -7.61 -7.16
CA ALA A 8 3.45 -7.94 -5.89
C ALA A 8 3.42 -6.72 -4.97
N VAL A 9 2.72 -6.86 -3.84
CA VAL A 9 2.69 -5.88 -2.76
C VAL A 9 3.47 -6.46 -1.59
N ASN A 10 4.57 -5.81 -1.25
CA ASN A 10 5.30 -6.07 -0.01
C ASN A 10 4.93 -5.00 1.02
N LEU A 11 3.99 -5.34 1.90
CA LEU A 11 3.52 -4.46 2.97
C LEU A 11 4.62 -4.13 3.99
N HIS A 12 5.53 -5.06 4.26
CA HIS A 12 6.61 -4.89 5.24
C HIS A 12 7.68 -3.90 4.75
N LEU A 13 8.00 -3.97 3.45
CA LEU A 13 8.95 -3.06 2.81
C LEU A 13 8.27 -1.81 2.25
N GLN A 14 6.95 -1.64 2.45
CA GLN A 14 6.19 -0.54 1.88
C GLN A 14 6.49 -0.39 0.37
N HIS A 15 6.40 -1.51 -0.35
CA HIS A 15 6.79 -1.58 -1.74
C HIS A 15 5.68 -2.23 -2.55
N CYS A 16 5.34 -1.62 -3.68
CA CYS A 16 4.47 -2.22 -4.68
C CYS A 16 5.14 -2.13 -6.04
N ASP A 17 5.10 -3.23 -6.78
CA ASP A 17 5.66 -3.32 -8.14
C ASP A 17 5.05 -2.33 -9.14
N CYS A 18 3.93 -1.68 -8.79
CA CYS A 18 3.34 -0.62 -9.59
C CYS A 18 4.13 0.71 -9.59
N GLY A 19 5.21 0.84 -8.79
CA GLY A 19 6.08 2.02 -8.73
C GLY A 19 5.49 3.25 -8.03
N GLU A 20 4.16 3.36 -7.96
CA GLU A 20 3.44 4.48 -7.32
C GLU A 20 3.65 4.58 -5.81
N PHE A 21 3.98 3.46 -5.14
CA PHE A 21 4.16 3.44 -3.68
C PHE A 21 5.40 4.23 -3.22
N GLN A 22 6.42 4.36 -4.09
CA GLN A 22 7.70 4.97 -3.71
C GLN A 22 7.74 6.49 -3.89
N VAL A 23 6.86 7.07 -4.71
CA VAL A 23 6.93 8.51 -5.04
C VAL A 23 6.22 9.35 -3.99
N ASP A 24 5.01 8.96 -3.60
CA ASP A 24 4.17 9.77 -2.71
C ASP A 24 4.26 9.35 -1.24
N ARG A 25 4.89 8.20 -0.92
CA ARG A 25 4.80 7.54 0.41
C ARG A 25 3.36 7.29 0.88
N ILE A 26 2.39 7.33 -0.04
CA ILE A 26 0.98 6.99 0.17
C ILE A 26 0.75 5.57 -0.37
N PRO A 27 -0.03 4.74 0.34
CA PRO A 27 -0.32 3.41 -0.16
C PRO A 27 -1.07 3.44 -1.50
N CYS A 28 -0.57 2.67 -2.47
CA CYS A 28 -1.23 2.56 -3.77
C CYS A 28 -2.53 1.73 -3.67
N ARG A 29 -3.38 1.79 -4.71
CA ARG A 29 -4.64 1.03 -4.76
C ARG A 29 -4.48 -0.47 -4.51
N HIS A 30 -3.35 -1.06 -4.92
CA HIS A 30 -3.07 -2.48 -4.69
C HIS A 30 -2.87 -2.80 -3.22
N VAL A 31 -2.27 -1.88 -2.46
CA VAL A 31 -2.07 -2.04 -1.02
C VAL A 31 -3.38 -1.93 -0.27
N PHE A 32 -4.25 -0.99 -0.65
CA PHE A 32 -5.60 -0.93 -0.11
C PHE A 32 -6.40 -2.21 -0.37
N ALA A 33 -6.34 -2.75 -1.59
CA ALA A 33 -7.01 -4.01 -1.94
C ALA A 33 -6.42 -5.20 -1.15
N CYS A 34 -5.09 -5.24 -1.02
CA CYS A 34 -4.36 -6.27 -0.28
C CYS A 34 -4.72 -6.23 1.22
N CYS A 35 -4.72 -5.04 1.83
CA CYS A 35 -5.12 -4.83 3.22
C CYS A 35 -6.58 -5.22 3.45
N ALA A 36 -7.50 -4.83 2.56
CA ALA A 36 -8.91 -5.23 2.66
C ALA A 36 -9.10 -6.75 2.57
N ASN A 37 -8.36 -7.41 1.67
CA ASN A 37 -8.42 -8.86 1.49
C ASN A 37 -7.82 -9.63 2.68
N GLN A 38 -6.73 -9.12 3.27
CA GLN A 38 -6.06 -9.72 4.43
C GLN A 38 -6.62 -9.25 5.77
N ARG A 39 -7.62 -8.36 5.78
CA ARG A 39 -8.15 -7.68 6.97
C ARG A 39 -7.06 -7.00 7.82
N LEU A 40 -6.06 -6.42 7.16
CA LEU A 40 -5.01 -5.64 7.79
C LEU A 40 -5.45 -4.19 7.88
N ASP A 41 -5.07 -3.51 8.96
CA ASP A 41 -5.32 -2.08 9.10
C ASP A 41 -4.38 -1.32 8.17
N TRP A 42 -4.92 -0.70 7.11
CA TRP A 42 -4.11 -0.02 6.11
C TRP A 42 -3.41 1.24 6.65
N LYS A 43 -3.89 1.81 7.77
CA LYS A 43 -3.32 3.03 8.34
C LYS A 43 -1.91 2.80 8.87
N GLN A 44 -1.57 1.57 9.25
CA GLN A 44 -0.21 1.21 9.67
C GLN A 44 0.82 1.33 8.53
N TYR A 45 0.38 1.36 7.28
CA TYR A 45 1.24 1.48 6.10
C TYR A 45 1.24 2.90 5.50
N VAL A 46 0.43 3.82 6.04
CA VAL A 46 0.43 5.24 5.67
C VAL A 46 1.58 5.92 6.41
N HIS A 47 2.36 6.72 5.69
CA HIS A 47 3.46 7.47 6.30
C HIS A 47 2.91 8.52 7.30
N GLU A 48 3.60 8.68 8.43
CA GLU A 48 3.19 9.55 9.56
C GLU A 48 2.88 11.00 9.16
N VAL A 49 3.50 11.50 8.08
CA VAL A 49 3.29 12.86 7.54
C VAL A 49 1.88 13.07 6.97
N TYR A 50 1.20 11.99 6.58
CA TYR A 50 -0.18 12.00 6.10
C TYR A 50 -1.17 11.52 7.16
N THR A 51 -0.68 10.93 8.24
CA THR A 51 -1.47 10.70 9.42
C THR A 51 -1.71 12.08 10.03
N MET A 52 -2.97 12.50 10.17
CA MET A 52 -3.29 13.72 10.92
C MET A 52 -2.84 13.47 12.36
N GLY A 53 -1.60 13.83 12.66
CA GLY A 53 -1.09 13.91 14.02
C GLY A 53 -2.04 14.84 14.76
N GLU A 54 -2.70 14.29 15.77
CA GLU A 54 -3.39 15.09 16.76
C GLU A 54 -2.37 16.11 17.30
N ILE A 55 -2.59 17.39 17.00
CA ILE A 55 -1.88 18.52 17.60
C ILE A 55 -2.51 18.78 18.96
#